data_AF-A0A9E2G637-F1
#
_entry.id   AF-A0A9E2G637-F1
#
_cell.length_a   1.000
_cell.length_b   1.000
_cell.length_c   1.000
_cell.angle_alpha   90.00
_cell.angle_beta   90.00
_cell.angle_gamma   90.00
#
_symmetry.space_group_name_H-M   'P 1'
#
loop_
_entity.id
_entity.type
_entity.pdbx_description
1 polymer ?
#
loop_
_entity_poly.entity_id
_entity_poly.type
_entity_poly.pdbx_seq_one_letter_code
_entity_poly.pdbx_strand_id
1 'polypeptide(L)'
;MAAGYVTLALVACDDSSGKTNNVNNVNNVNNINNINNVNNLNNVNNVNNVNNTNNQTGVCGAAAGQLFSANHPWNQRVDAAALDAESEAIITYLQGNHASSWAEFKIDGPSDEPDNLYGITILRNDGTAASSFEPTDDHWSPDCDTAPVPLPAGGAIEGETGYTCDNDGDCHLIVLDPTACRLYEMWRANVDGGTFYGGCLSVWDLNQAYTPSLRGECCTSADAAGLPIAAHMFGPDDITAGEITHALRFILPNENMRERIYVRPATHSTGSTSAGADAPPYGARLRLRADFDLQTLNPAAQVVAVALQRYGMILSDGGNLTFTALNDRFTTNTWAEVGLGPNDLMGLEWTDFEVVELGERFAWDDNCNCERTPLTN
;
A
#
# COMPACT_ATOMS: atom_id res chain seq x y z
N MET A 1 50.89 55.85 -14.97
CA MET A 1 49.64 56.62 -15.15
C MET A 1 49.05 56.23 -16.49
N ALA A 2 47.73 56.08 -16.54
CA ALA A 2 46.98 55.41 -17.59
C ALA A 2 47.37 55.83 -19.02
N ALA A 3 47.77 54.83 -19.82
CA ALA A 3 47.81 54.86 -21.27
C ALA A 3 46.37 54.74 -21.79
N GLY A 4 45.95 55.29 -22.92
CA GLY A 4 46.68 55.73 -24.11
C GLY A 4 45.79 55.35 -25.29
N TYR A 5 45.38 56.34 -26.06
CA TYR A 5 44.49 56.25 -27.22
C TYR A 5 45.06 55.42 -28.39
N VAL A 6 44.16 55.13 -29.35
CA VAL A 6 44.36 55.17 -30.83
C VAL A 6 44.21 53.82 -31.58
N THR A 7 43.01 53.67 -32.18
CA THR A 7 42.72 53.54 -33.63
C THR A 7 43.21 52.35 -34.50
N LEU A 8 42.22 51.83 -35.24
CA LEU A 8 42.15 51.41 -36.66
C LEU A 8 42.65 50.02 -37.15
N ALA A 9 41.74 49.39 -37.90
CA ALA A 9 41.89 48.75 -39.21
C ALA A 9 42.28 47.24 -39.36
N LEU A 10 41.29 46.52 -39.91
CA LEU A 10 41.31 45.64 -41.10
C LEU A 10 41.91 44.20 -41.08
N VAL A 11 41.23 43.37 -41.89
CA VAL A 11 41.64 42.15 -42.64
C VAL A 11 41.09 40.79 -42.15
N ALA A 12 40.75 39.99 -43.15
CA ALA A 12 39.88 38.81 -43.25
C ALA A 12 40.62 37.44 -43.24
N CYS A 13 39.81 36.38 -43.47
CA CYS A 13 40.10 34.94 -43.74
C CYS A 13 40.49 34.10 -42.50
N ASP A 14 40.09 32.84 -42.30
CA ASP A 14 39.75 31.75 -43.23
C ASP A 14 38.93 30.63 -42.51
N ASP A 15 38.32 29.75 -43.30
CA ASP A 15 37.41 28.64 -42.97
C ASP A 15 38.06 27.45 -42.24
N SER A 16 37.33 26.80 -41.32
CA SER A 16 37.28 25.32 -41.24
C SER A 16 36.25 24.77 -40.23
N SER A 17 35.34 23.93 -40.75
CA SER A 17 34.74 22.72 -40.16
C SER A 17 34.09 22.72 -38.76
N GLY A 18 32.81 22.30 -38.72
CA GLY A 18 32.29 21.46 -37.63
C GLY A 18 31.17 22.06 -36.76
N LYS A 19 29.94 21.62 -37.07
CA LYS A 19 28.68 21.57 -36.29
C LYS A 19 28.68 22.08 -34.83
N THR A 20 27.70 22.94 -34.47
CA THR A 20 26.66 22.70 -33.43
C THR A 20 25.68 23.88 -33.19
N ASN A 21 24.45 23.47 -32.87
CA ASN A 21 23.22 24.05 -32.29
C ASN A 21 23.09 25.50 -31.75
N ASN A 22 21.84 25.97 -31.90
CA ASN A 22 20.94 26.62 -30.92
C ASN A 22 20.63 28.12 -31.12
N VAL A 23 19.34 28.47 -31.37
CA VAL A 23 18.81 29.84 -31.24
C VAL A 23 17.30 29.85 -30.86
N ASN A 24 17.02 30.28 -29.62
CA ASN A 24 16.00 31.23 -29.07
C ASN A 24 14.51 31.12 -29.48
N ASN A 25 13.56 30.90 -28.57
CA ASN A 25 12.99 31.77 -27.49
C ASN A 25 12.26 33.04 -28.02
N VAL A 26 10.94 33.18 -27.78
CA VAL A 26 10.25 34.26 -26.98
C VAL A 26 8.75 33.90 -26.78
N ASN A 27 8.29 34.04 -25.53
CA ASN A 27 6.95 33.82 -24.96
C ASN A 27 5.81 34.76 -25.47
N ASN A 28 4.56 34.26 -25.46
CA ASN A 28 3.44 34.99 -24.84
C ASN A 28 2.33 34.04 -24.34
N VAL A 29 1.96 34.20 -23.07
CA VAL A 29 0.93 33.47 -22.32
C VAL A 29 -0.32 34.35 -22.23
N ASN A 30 -1.51 33.78 -22.50
CA ASN A 30 -2.80 34.03 -21.82
C ASN A 30 -3.99 33.57 -22.69
N ASN A 31 -4.64 32.45 -22.32
CA ASN A 31 -6.05 32.47 -21.94
C ASN A 31 -6.47 31.16 -21.26
N ILE A 32 -6.88 31.26 -19.99
CA ILE A 32 -7.49 30.20 -19.17
C ILE A 32 -9.03 30.28 -19.36
N ASN A 33 -9.70 29.12 -19.24
CA ASN A 33 -11.15 28.85 -19.20
C ASN A 33 -11.83 28.34 -20.49
N ASN A 34 -11.95 27.01 -20.64
CA ASN A 34 -13.27 26.35 -20.68
C ASN A 34 -13.18 24.84 -20.41
N ILE A 35 -13.81 24.43 -19.30
CA ILE A 35 -14.10 23.03 -18.91
C ILE A 35 -15.36 22.56 -19.68
N ASN A 36 -15.47 21.25 -19.91
CA ASN A 36 -16.61 20.47 -20.45
C ASN A 36 -16.58 20.11 -21.95
N ASN A 37 -15.98 18.94 -22.28
CA ASN A 37 -16.67 17.88 -23.03
C ASN A 37 -15.85 16.56 -22.97
N VAL A 38 -15.98 15.81 -21.88
CA VAL A 38 -15.52 14.41 -21.84
C VAL A 38 -16.65 13.55 -22.41
N ASN A 39 -16.51 13.14 -23.66
CA ASN A 39 -17.31 12.09 -24.27
C ASN A 39 -16.38 11.13 -25.02
N ASN A 40 -16.01 10.06 -24.31
CA ASN A 40 -16.05 8.68 -24.77
C ASN A 40 -15.77 8.41 -26.26
N LEU A 41 -14.58 7.90 -26.60
CA LEU A 41 -14.38 7.03 -27.77
C LEU A 41 -13.05 6.26 -27.68
N ASN A 42 -13.17 4.96 -27.42
CA ASN A 42 -12.39 3.85 -27.98
C ASN A 42 -10.86 3.97 -28.08
N ASN A 43 -10.14 3.17 -27.29
CA ASN A 43 -8.91 2.54 -27.79
C ASN A 43 -8.80 1.07 -27.39
N VAL A 44 -9.69 0.25 -27.98
CA VAL A 44 -9.43 -1.17 -28.17
C VAL A 44 -8.42 -1.26 -29.32
N ASN A 45 -7.12 -1.25 -29.01
CA ASN A 45 -6.00 -1.79 -29.80
C ASN A 45 -4.67 -1.25 -29.25
N ASN A 46 -4.08 -1.93 -28.27
CA ASN A 46 -2.63 -1.85 -28.08
C ASN A 46 -2.08 -3.22 -27.67
N VAL A 47 -2.18 -4.17 -28.59
CA VAL A 47 -1.37 -5.39 -28.59
C VAL A 47 -0.18 -5.07 -29.48
N ASN A 48 1.03 -5.10 -28.91
CA ASN A 48 2.35 -4.83 -29.52
C ASN A 48 2.91 -3.41 -29.33
N ASN A 49 3.45 -3.14 -28.14
CA ASN A 49 4.66 -2.32 -28.05
C ASN A 49 5.67 -2.94 -27.07
N VAL A 50 6.35 -3.97 -27.55
CA VAL A 50 7.58 -4.50 -26.94
C VAL A 50 8.70 -3.56 -27.37
N ASN A 51 9.16 -2.72 -26.43
CA ASN A 51 10.34 -1.82 -26.43
C ASN A 51 9.97 -0.35 -26.12
N ASN A 52 9.59 -0.09 -24.86
CA ASN A 52 9.81 1.21 -24.24
C ASN A 52 10.51 1.02 -22.88
N THR A 53 11.81 0.74 -22.93
CA THR A 53 12.69 0.84 -21.76
C THR A 53 13.03 2.32 -21.56
N ASN A 54 12.26 2.99 -20.69
CA ASN A 54 12.75 3.91 -19.66
C ASN A 54 11.56 4.55 -18.91
N ASN A 55 11.42 4.16 -17.63
CA ASN A 55 10.64 4.80 -16.55
C ASN A 55 9.14 4.45 -16.38
N GLN A 56 8.75 3.17 -16.46
CA GLN A 56 7.41 2.70 -16.06
C GLN A 56 7.38 1.37 -15.28
N THR A 57 8.53 0.86 -14.85
CA THR A 57 8.60 -0.39 -14.07
C THR A 57 8.66 -0.06 -12.59
N GLY A 58 7.73 -0.61 -11.81
CA GLY A 58 7.78 -0.62 -10.35
C GLY A 58 8.90 -1.52 -9.81
N VAL A 59 8.84 -1.81 -8.52
CA VAL A 59 9.88 -2.59 -7.84
C VAL A 59 9.84 -4.03 -8.36
N CYS A 60 11.02 -4.61 -8.64
CA CYS A 60 11.15 -6.03 -9.03
C CYS A 60 10.32 -6.46 -10.24
N GLY A 61 10.15 -5.56 -11.22
CA GLY A 61 9.44 -5.86 -12.47
C GLY A 61 7.92 -5.79 -12.37
N ALA A 62 7.37 -5.38 -11.21
CA ALA A 62 5.97 -5.03 -11.07
C ALA A 62 5.62 -3.75 -11.85
N ALA A 63 4.33 -3.44 -11.98
CA ALA A 63 3.89 -2.15 -12.51
C ALA A 63 4.18 -1.03 -11.50
N ALA A 64 4.22 0.22 -11.96
CA ALA A 64 4.32 1.37 -11.06
C ALA A 64 3.16 1.36 -10.02
N GLY A 65 3.48 1.66 -8.77
CA GLY A 65 2.54 1.59 -7.65
C GLY A 65 2.23 0.17 -7.14
N GLN A 66 2.80 -0.89 -7.73
CA GLN A 66 2.60 -2.27 -7.28
C GLN A 66 3.90 -2.88 -6.76
N LEU A 67 3.82 -3.66 -5.68
CA LEU A 67 4.96 -4.43 -5.16
C LEU A 67 5.08 -5.82 -5.79
N PHE A 68 3.94 -6.42 -6.10
CA PHE A 68 3.85 -7.77 -6.69
C PHE A 68 3.40 -7.70 -8.14
N SER A 69 3.54 -8.82 -8.87
CA SER A 69 3.08 -8.89 -10.27
C SER A 69 1.59 -8.57 -10.42
N ALA A 70 1.21 -8.05 -11.58
CA ALA A 70 -0.17 -7.63 -11.86
C ALA A 70 -1.22 -8.73 -11.61
N ASN A 71 -0.84 -10.01 -11.73
CA ASN A 71 -1.76 -11.15 -11.55
C ASN A 71 -2.17 -11.43 -10.09
N HIS A 72 -1.59 -10.75 -9.12
CA HIS A 72 -2.03 -10.89 -7.73
C HIS A 72 -3.45 -10.31 -7.56
N PRO A 73 -4.34 -10.94 -6.77
CA PRO A 73 -5.73 -10.50 -6.65
C PRO A 73 -5.90 -9.04 -6.25
N TRP A 74 -5.06 -8.52 -5.35
CA TRP A 74 -5.09 -7.11 -4.93
C TRP A 74 -4.66 -6.12 -6.03
N ASN A 75 -3.95 -6.59 -7.07
CA ASN A 75 -3.57 -5.78 -8.23
C ASN A 75 -4.60 -5.83 -9.37
N GLN A 76 -5.66 -6.64 -9.24
CA GLN A 76 -6.71 -6.81 -10.24
C GLN A 76 -7.83 -5.80 -10.04
N ARG A 77 -8.36 -5.23 -11.13
CA ARG A 77 -9.55 -4.39 -11.06
C ARG A 77 -10.81 -5.22 -10.79
N VAL A 78 -11.75 -4.66 -10.05
CA VAL A 78 -13.02 -5.29 -9.63
C VAL A 78 -14.24 -4.44 -9.88
N ASP A 79 -14.12 -3.31 -10.57
CA ASP A 79 -15.24 -2.41 -10.91
C ASP A 79 -16.34 -3.10 -11.76
N ALA A 80 -16.00 -4.18 -12.46
CA ALA A 80 -16.93 -4.98 -13.25
C ALA A 80 -17.09 -6.42 -12.73
N ALA A 81 -16.53 -6.74 -11.56
CA ALA A 81 -16.63 -8.09 -10.99
C ALA A 81 -18.08 -8.39 -10.54
N ALA A 82 -18.44 -9.67 -10.53
CA ALA A 82 -19.72 -10.09 -9.95
C ALA A 82 -19.78 -9.75 -8.46
N LEU A 83 -20.98 -9.46 -7.97
CA LEU A 83 -21.26 -9.30 -6.55
C LEU A 83 -21.47 -10.65 -5.90
N ASP A 84 -21.03 -10.76 -4.66
CA ASP A 84 -21.36 -11.90 -3.83
C ASP A 84 -22.85 -11.91 -3.48
N ALA A 85 -23.45 -13.11 -3.40
CA ALA A 85 -24.84 -13.26 -3.01
C ALA A 85 -25.14 -12.73 -1.58
N GLU A 86 -24.13 -12.69 -0.70
CA GLU A 86 -24.22 -12.15 0.66
C GLU A 86 -23.95 -10.63 0.73
N SER A 87 -23.73 -9.94 -0.39
CA SER A 87 -23.34 -8.52 -0.40
C SER A 87 -24.31 -7.65 0.40
N GLU A 88 -25.62 -7.76 0.17
CA GLU A 88 -26.61 -6.93 0.88
C GLU A 88 -26.63 -7.21 2.39
N ALA A 89 -26.47 -8.48 2.79
CA ALA A 89 -26.46 -8.88 4.19
C ALA A 89 -25.22 -8.33 4.92
N ILE A 90 -24.04 -8.46 4.30
CA ILE A 90 -22.77 -7.94 4.84
C ILE A 90 -22.80 -6.42 4.98
N ILE A 91 -23.27 -5.69 3.97
CA ILE A 91 -23.37 -4.24 4.03
C ILE A 91 -24.36 -3.80 5.11
N THR A 92 -25.52 -4.47 5.21
CA THR A 92 -26.50 -4.19 6.27
C THR A 92 -25.92 -4.47 7.66
N TYR A 93 -25.15 -5.55 7.82
CA TYR A 93 -24.48 -5.89 9.07
C TYR A 93 -23.47 -4.81 9.48
N LEU A 94 -22.58 -4.41 8.58
CA LEU A 94 -21.57 -3.38 8.85
C LEU A 94 -22.21 -2.03 9.21
N GLN A 95 -23.24 -1.62 8.45
CA GLN A 95 -23.98 -0.39 8.72
C GLN A 95 -24.62 -0.37 10.12
N GLY A 96 -25.04 -1.53 10.64
CA GLY A 96 -25.67 -1.65 11.95
C GLY A 96 -24.68 -1.82 13.12
N ASN A 97 -23.49 -2.38 12.88
CA ASN A 97 -22.57 -2.83 13.94
C ASN A 97 -21.23 -2.09 13.96
N HIS A 98 -20.83 -1.45 12.86
CA HIS A 98 -19.62 -0.63 12.77
C HIS A 98 -19.93 0.85 12.45
N ALA A 99 -20.91 1.40 13.17
CA ALA A 99 -21.44 2.76 12.98
C ALA A 99 -20.82 3.81 13.92
N SER A 100 -19.65 3.52 14.50
CA SER A 100 -19.04 4.44 15.46
C SER A 100 -18.28 5.54 14.73
N SER A 101 -18.78 6.78 14.83
CA SER A 101 -18.23 7.93 14.10
C SER A 101 -16.78 8.28 14.45
N TRP A 102 -16.19 7.70 15.49
CA TRP A 102 -14.78 7.91 15.82
C TRP A 102 -13.84 6.92 15.12
N ALA A 103 -14.37 5.90 14.45
CA ALA A 103 -13.67 4.73 13.88
C ALA A 103 -13.98 4.50 12.39
N GLU A 104 -15.25 4.70 12.00
CA GLU A 104 -15.77 4.42 10.68
C GLU A 104 -15.14 5.33 9.60
N PHE A 105 -14.56 4.70 8.57
CA PHE A 105 -13.83 5.30 7.44
C PHE A 105 -12.71 6.29 7.78
N LYS A 106 -12.24 6.30 9.02
CA LYS A 106 -11.06 7.07 9.40
C LYS A 106 -9.78 6.38 8.97
N ILE A 107 -8.74 7.19 8.81
CA ILE A 107 -7.43 6.76 8.36
C ILE A 107 -6.42 6.97 9.49
N ASP A 108 -5.74 5.91 9.90
CA ASP A 108 -4.50 5.97 10.66
C ASP A 108 -3.32 6.22 9.71
N GLY A 109 -2.59 7.32 9.90
CA GLY A 109 -1.49 7.74 9.01
C GLY A 109 -1.47 9.25 8.78
N PRO A 110 -2.45 9.81 8.05
CA PRO A 110 -2.45 11.23 7.75
C PRO A 110 -2.48 12.13 8.98
N SER A 111 -1.53 13.06 9.05
CA SER A 111 -1.42 14.04 10.13
C SER A 111 -0.61 15.25 9.65
N ASP A 112 -0.99 16.43 10.13
CA ASP A 112 -0.24 17.68 9.95
C ASP A 112 0.70 17.98 11.12
N GLU A 113 0.68 17.13 12.17
CA GLU A 113 1.58 17.25 13.30
C GLU A 113 3.01 16.84 12.88
N PRO A 114 4.01 17.72 13.12
CA PRO A 114 5.41 17.38 12.90
C PRO A 114 5.82 16.14 13.70
N ASP A 115 6.63 15.28 13.09
CA ASP A 115 7.19 14.06 13.72
C ASP A 115 6.11 13.09 14.28
N ASN A 116 4.90 13.11 13.72
CA ASN A 116 3.85 12.17 14.11
C ASN A 116 4.23 10.71 13.80
N LEU A 117 3.67 9.79 14.58
CA LEU A 117 3.95 8.36 14.51
C LEU A 117 2.75 7.55 14.02
N TYR A 118 1.76 8.20 13.40
CA TYR A 118 0.55 7.57 12.90
C TYR A 118 0.82 6.78 11.62
N GLY A 119 0.09 5.68 11.43
CA GLY A 119 0.30 4.75 10.32
C GLY A 119 1.59 3.93 10.43
N ILE A 120 1.87 3.15 9.37
CA ILE A 120 2.98 2.19 9.36
C ILE A 120 4.11 2.70 8.45
N THR A 121 5.35 2.56 8.90
CA THR A 121 6.54 2.90 8.12
C THR A 121 6.91 1.75 7.18
N ILE A 122 7.25 2.07 5.93
CA ILE A 122 7.95 1.12 5.03
C ILE A 122 9.37 1.62 4.82
N LEU A 123 10.33 0.87 5.36
CA LEU A 123 11.74 1.15 5.18
C LEU A 123 12.22 0.58 3.85
N ARG A 124 13.18 1.26 3.21
CA ARG A 124 13.85 0.75 2.01
C ARG A 124 15.25 0.29 2.40
N ASN A 125 15.62 -0.94 2.06
CA ASN A 125 16.99 -1.39 2.26
C ASN A 125 17.95 -0.57 1.38
N ASP A 126 18.93 0.06 2.01
CA ASP A 126 19.94 0.94 1.42
C ASP A 126 21.29 0.23 1.21
N GLY A 127 21.31 -1.10 1.32
CA GLY A 127 22.51 -1.93 1.31
C GLY A 127 22.99 -2.31 2.72
N THR A 128 22.20 -1.99 3.73
CA THR A 128 22.42 -2.45 5.11
C THR A 128 22.44 -3.98 5.17
N ALA A 129 23.45 -4.52 5.87
CA ALA A 129 23.55 -5.94 6.11
C ALA A 129 22.40 -6.42 7.00
N ALA A 130 21.83 -7.58 6.67
CA ALA A 130 20.74 -8.16 7.45
C ALA A 130 21.23 -8.64 8.82
N SER A 131 20.44 -8.37 9.86
CA SER A 131 20.69 -8.77 11.24
C SER A 131 19.81 -9.96 11.60
N SER A 132 20.39 -10.98 12.25
CA SER A 132 19.60 -12.02 12.91
C SER A 132 18.85 -11.43 14.10
N PHE A 133 17.70 -12.01 14.41
CA PHE A 133 16.91 -11.66 15.59
C PHE A 133 16.74 -12.87 16.51
N GLU A 134 16.41 -12.61 17.77
CA GLU A 134 16.00 -13.60 18.75
C GLU A 134 14.46 -13.71 18.75
N PRO A 135 13.88 -14.86 18.35
CA PRO A 135 12.44 -15.07 18.40
C PRO A 135 11.91 -14.96 19.84
N THR A 136 10.79 -14.25 20.02
CA THR A 136 10.07 -14.16 21.30
C THR A 136 9.00 -15.24 21.43
N ASP A 137 8.22 -15.22 22.51
CA ASP A 137 7.06 -16.11 22.69
C ASP A 137 5.92 -15.84 21.67
N ASP A 138 6.00 -14.71 20.97
CA ASP A 138 5.12 -14.29 19.88
C ASP A 138 5.54 -14.88 18.51
N HIS A 139 6.55 -15.77 18.49
CA HIS A 139 6.99 -16.49 17.30
C HIS A 139 6.35 -17.89 17.22
N TRP A 140 5.73 -18.20 16.09
CA TRP A 140 5.11 -19.51 15.84
C TRP A 140 5.73 -20.19 14.62
N SER A 141 6.17 -21.44 14.80
CA SER A 141 6.63 -22.29 13.69
C SER A 141 5.53 -23.28 13.33
N PRO A 142 5.18 -23.45 12.03
CA PRO A 142 5.92 -23.00 10.85
C PRO A 142 5.43 -21.69 10.20
N ASP A 143 4.52 -20.93 10.82
CA ASP A 143 3.94 -19.69 10.27
C ASP A 143 4.97 -18.58 10.00
N CYS A 144 5.89 -18.43 10.95
CA CYS A 144 6.85 -17.34 11.01
C CYS A 144 8.22 -17.77 10.50
N ASP A 145 8.84 -16.90 9.71
CA ASP A 145 10.19 -17.04 9.18
C ASP A 145 11.23 -16.64 10.23
N THR A 146 12.50 -17.05 10.05
CA THR A 146 13.64 -16.67 10.92
C THR A 146 14.82 -16.12 10.13
N ALA A 147 14.58 -15.74 8.87
CA ALA A 147 15.58 -15.10 8.03
C ALA A 147 16.06 -13.78 8.66
N PRO A 148 17.36 -13.44 8.56
CA PRO A 148 17.87 -12.13 8.96
C PRO A 148 17.16 -10.97 8.23
N VAL A 149 16.93 -9.86 8.93
CA VAL A 149 16.23 -8.68 8.41
C VAL A 149 17.18 -7.47 8.38
N PRO A 150 17.25 -6.69 7.29
CA PRO A 150 17.99 -5.42 7.28
C PRO A 150 17.38 -4.42 8.25
N LEU A 151 18.22 -3.69 8.99
CA LEU A 151 17.81 -2.58 9.86
C LEU A 151 18.49 -1.28 9.41
N PRO A 152 18.00 -0.61 8.33
CA PRO A 152 18.60 0.61 7.81
C PRO A 152 18.82 1.67 8.89
N ALA A 153 19.93 2.40 8.80
CA ALA A 153 20.25 3.43 9.79
C ALA A 153 19.19 4.55 9.78
N GLY A 154 18.69 4.93 10.96
CA GLY A 154 17.66 5.96 11.10
C GLY A 154 16.24 5.50 10.75
N GLY A 155 16.05 4.21 10.44
CA GLY A 155 14.71 3.62 10.31
C GLY A 155 13.97 3.52 11.64
N ALA A 156 12.70 3.16 11.55
CA ALA A 156 11.81 3.02 12.69
C ALA A 156 10.72 1.98 12.44
N ILE A 157 10.23 1.38 13.52
CA ILE A 157 9.04 0.53 13.53
C ILE A 157 7.79 1.40 13.70
N GLU A 158 6.62 0.80 13.44
CA GLU A 158 5.31 1.43 13.65
C GLU A 158 5.18 2.08 15.02
N GLY A 159 4.62 3.29 15.05
CA GLY A 159 4.31 3.99 16.30
C GLY A 159 5.53 4.52 17.05
N GLU A 160 6.76 4.38 16.52
CA GLU A 160 7.99 4.65 17.24
C GLU A 160 9.00 5.49 16.43
N THR A 161 9.97 6.09 17.12
CA THR A 161 10.98 6.94 16.46
C THR A 161 12.22 6.18 15.99
N GLY A 162 12.37 4.92 16.41
CA GLY A 162 13.48 4.02 16.11
C GLY A 162 13.03 2.55 16.13
N TYR A 163 13.94 1.62 16.42
CA TYR A 163 13.64 0.18 16.44
C TYR A 163 13.26 -0.39 17.82
N THR A 164 13.17 0.45 18.84
CA THR A 164 12.73 0.04 20.19
C THR A 164 11.23 0.21 20.29
N CYS A 165 10.55 -0.83 20.78
CA CYS A 165 9.11 -0.83 21.01
C CYS A 165 8.83 -0.36 22.46
N ASP A 166 8.64 0.95 22.65
CA ASP A 166 8.56 1.56 23.99
C ASP A 166 7.16 1.41 24.62
N ASN A 167 6.11 1.35 23.79
CA ASN A 167 4.72 1.41 24.25
C ASN A 167 3.98 0.06 24.20
N ASP A 168 4.70 -1.07 24.02
CA ASP A 168 4.12 -2.43 23.91
C ASP A 168 2.98 -2.51 22.88
N GLY A 169 3.11 -1.80 21.76
CA GLY A 169 2.20 -1.87 20.63
C GLY A 169 2.46 -3.09 19.74
N ASP A 170 1.88 -3.09 18.54
CA ASP A 170 2.17 -4.12 17.53
C ASP A 170 3.60 -4.03 17.00
N CYS A 171 4.12 -2.79 16.88
CA CYS A 171 5.53 -2.52 16.61
C CYS A 171 6.00 -3.23 15.33
N HIS A 172 5.24 -3.05 14.25
CA HIS A 172 5.55 -3.62 12.95
C HIS A 172 6.85 -3.06 12.38
N LEU A 173 7.75 -3.95 11.96
CA LEU A 173 8.91 -3.63 11.13
C LEU A 173 8.64 -4.08 9.69
N ILE A 174 8.58 -3.12 8.77
CA ILE A 174 8.44 -3.39 7.34
C ILE A 174 9.65 -2.89 6.57
N VAL A 175 10.31 -3.78 5.83
CA VAL A 175 11.51 -3.47 5.03
C VAL A 175 11.36 -4.02 3.63
N LEU A 176 11.40 -3.13 2.65
CA LEU A 176 11.47 -3.44 1.23
C LEU A 176 12.92 -3.52 0.77
N ASP A 177 13.36 -4.68 0.31
CA ASP A 177 14.65 -4.88 -0.35
C ASP A 177 14.47 -4.99 -1.88
N PRO A 178 14.68 -3.90 -2.62
CA PRO A 178 14.53 -3.90 -4.07
C PRO A 178 15.67 -4.62 -4.81
N THR A 179 16.78 -4.91 -4.13
CA THR A 179 17.94 -5.61 -4.73
C THR A 179 17.74 -7.12 -4.65
N ALA A 180 17.31 -7.61 -3.49
CA ALA A 180 16.99 -9.02 -3.28
C ALA A 180 15.58 -9.40 -3.76
N CYS A 181 14.75 -8.40 -4.07
CA CYS A 181 13.33 -8.56 -4.37
C CYS A 181 12.57 -9.27 -3.24
N ARG A 182 12.82 -8.80 -2.02
CA ARG A 182 12.20 -9.32 -0.81
C ARG A 182 11.47 -8.20 -0.08
N LEU A 183 10.34 -8.56 0.51
CA LEU A 183 9.63 -7.73 1.47
C LEU A 183 9.63 -8.48 2.80
N TYR A 184 10.14 -7.83 3.84
CA TYR A 184 10.19 -8.34 5.20
C TYR A 184 9.15 -7.61 6.03
N GLU A 185 8.26 -8.35 6.68
CA GLU A 185 7.22 -7.79 7.55
C GLU A 185 7.23 -8.56 8.86
N MET A 186 7.55 -7.90 9.97
CA MET A 186 7.65 -8.53 11.27
C MET A 186 6.71 -7.84 12.25
N TRP A 187 5.84 -8.63 12.89
CA TRP A 187 5.06 -8.21 14.05
C TRP A 187 5.91 -8.39 15.33
N ARG A 188 5.79 -7.46 16.29
CA ARG A 188 6.54 -7.43 17.56
C ARG A 188 8.04 -7.35 17.38
N ALA A 189 8.51 -6.46 16.50
CA ALA A 189 9.93 -6.15 16.39
C ALA A 189 10.37 -5.27 17.57
N ASN A 190 11.52 -5.56 18.17
CA ASN A 190 12.06 -4.73 19.25
C ASN A 190 13.58 -4.83 19.33
N VAL A 191 14.28 -3.69 19.29
CA VAL A 191 15.70 -3.59 19.60
C VAL A 191 15.86 -3.02 21.00
N ASP A 192 16.26 -3.87 21.95
CA ASP A 192 16.52 -3.48 23.34
C ASP A 192 17.92 -3.94 23.77
N GLY A 193 18.66 -3.05 24.44
CA GLY A 193 20.02 -3.35 24.91
C GLY A 193 21.02 -3.77 23.82
N GLY A 194 20.72 -3.51 22.54
CA GLY A 194 21.51 -3.96 21.39
C GLY A 194 21.15 -5.35 20.85
N THR A 195 20.19 -6.03 21.46
CA THR A 195 19.61 -7.29 20.96
C THR A 195 18.38 -6.98 20.11
N PHE A 196 18.29 -7.60 18.93
CA PHE A 196 17.11 -7.52 18.08
C PHE A 196 16.21 -8.72 18.37
N TYR A 197 15.00 -8.45 18.87
CA TYR A 197 13.94 -9.41 19.12
C TYR A 197 12.85 -9.31 18.05
N GLY A 198 12.14 -10.41 17.81
CA GLY A 198 11.03 -10.44 16.86
C GLY A 198 9.99 -11.50 17.21
N GLY A 199 8.72 -11.20 17.00
CA GLY A 199 7.63 -12.17 17.03
C GLY A 199 7.52 -12.92 15.70
N CYS A 200 6.47 -12.60 14.94
CA CYS A 200 6.21 -13.27 13.67
C CYS A 200 6.77 -12.49 12.47
N LEU A 201 7.83 -13.00 11.85
CA LEU A 201 8.36 -12.51 10.58
C LEU A 201 7.70 -13.22 9.40
N SER A 202 7.33 -12.44 8.39
CA SER A 202 6.88 -12.88 7.07
C SER A 202 7.81 -12.33 6.01
N VAL A 203 8.47 -13.22 5.28
CA VAL A 203 9.29 -12.86 4.12
C VAL A 203 8.56 -13.20 2.83
N TRP A 204 8.39 -12.21 1.98
CA TRP A 204 7.74 -12.34 0.67
C TRP A 204 8.77 -12.19 -0.45
N ASP A 205 8.76 -13.12 -1.40
CA ASP A 205 9.46 -12.96 -2.68
C ASP A 205 8.56 -12.17 -3.65
N LEU A 206 9.00 -10.97 -4.02
CA LEU A 206 8.24 -10.06 -4.88
C LEU A 206 8.13 -10.55 -6.33
N ASN A 207 8.99 -11.48 -6.74
CA ASN A 207 8.91 -12.15 -8.04
C ASN A 207 8.00 -13.39 -8.02
N GLN A 208 7.56 -13.85 -6.85
CA GLN A 208 6.74 -15.03 -6.74
C GLN A 208 5.42 -14.81 -7.47
N ALA A 209 5.03 -15.78 -8.30
CA ALA A 209 3.71 -15.78 -8.91
C ALA A 209 2.65 -16.11 -7.84
N TYR A 210 1.48 -15.50 -7.95
CA TYR A 210 0.39 -15.74 -7.03
C TYR A 210 -0.01 -17.23 -7.00
N THR A 211 -0.16 -17.76 -5.79
CA THR A 211 -0.82 -19.04 -5.49
C THR A 211 -1.93 -18.77 -4.46
N PRO A 212 -3.04 -19.53 -4.47
CA PRO A 212 -4.12 -19.32 -3.51
C PRO A 212 -3.68 -19.39 -2.05
N SER A 213 -2.73 -20.28 -1.75
CA SER A 213 -2.16 -20.46 -0.42
C SER A 213 -1.03 -19.49 -0.09
N LEU A 214 -0.62 -18.61 -1.02
CA LEU A 214 0.49 -17.68 -0.86
C LEU A 214 1.74 -18.34 -0.24
N ARG A 215 2.03 -17.95 1.00
CA ARG A 215 3.15 -18.35 1.84
C ARG A 215 2.88 -19.68 2.57
N GLY A 216 1.62 -20.09 2.67
CA GLY A 216 1.13 -21.38 3.17
C GLY A 216 -0.35 -21.27 3.57
N GLU A 217 -1.10 -22.35 3.38
CA GLU A 217 -2.52 -22.40 3.80
C GLU A 217 -2.62 -22.39 5.32
N CYS A 218 -3.59 -21.69 5.89
CA CYS A 218 -3.75 -21.55 7.35
C CYS A 218 -2.54 -20.91 8.05
N CYS A 219 -1.58 -20.36 7.33
CA CYS A 219 -0.44 -19.66 7.92
C CYS A 219 -0.80 -18.20 8.14
N THR A 220 -0.61 -17.70 9.36
CA THR A 220 -0.68 -16.26 9.61
C THR A 220 0.50 -15.53 8.95
N SER A 221 0.49 -14.21 9.02
CA SER A 221 1.64 -13.35 8.69
C SER A 221 1.83 -12.27 9.75
N ALA A 222 2.60 -11.23 9.43
CA ALA A 222 2.57 -10.00 10.24
C ALA A 222 1.18 -9.32 10.19
N ASP A 223 0.36 -9.64 9.20
CA ASP A 223 -1.08 -9.31 9.12
C ASP A 223 -1.92 -10.56 9.42
N ALA A 224 -2.99 -10.41 10.20
CA ALA A 224 -3.77 -11.54 10.71
C ALA A 224 -4.43 -12.41 9.61
N ALA A 225 -4.79 -11.84 8.46
CA ALA A 225 -5.37 -12.59 7.33
C ALA A 225 -4.34 -13.44 6.56
N GLY A 226 -3.06 -13.35 6.90
CA GLY A 226 -1.97 -14.01 6.15
C GLY A 226 -1.59 -13.27 4.87
N LEU A 227 -1.81 -11.95 4.81
CA LEU A 227 -1.57 -11.10 3.64
C LEU A 227 -0.32 -10.21 3.82
N PRO A 228 0.34 -9.79 2.73
CA PRO A 228 1.41 -8.80 2.82
C PRO A 228 0.83 -7.41 3.15
N ILE A 229 1.22 -6.79 4.26
CA ILE A 229 0.72 -5.47 4.70
C ILE A 229 1.03 -4.41 3.65
N ALA A 230 2.30 -4.29 3.26
CA ALA A 230 2.82 -3.26 2.38
C ALA A 230 2.18 -3.26 0.99
N ALA A 231 1.71 -4.42 0.50
CA ALA A 231 1.06 -4.53 -0.80
C ALA A 231 -0.33 -3.88 -0.85
N HIS A 232 -0.87 -3.53 0.32
CA HIS A 232 -2.19 -2.96 0.50
C HIS A 232 -2.14 -1.56 1.15
N MET A 233 -0.94 -1.00 1.34
CA MET A 233 -0.72 0.34 1.89
C MET A 233 -0.65 1.40 0.81
N PHE A 234 -1.14 2.60 1.14
CA PHE A 234 -1.05 3.78 0.28
C PHE A 234 -0.40 4.93 1.05
N GLY A 235 0.24 5.84 0.34
CA GLY A 235 0.95 6.98 0.90
C GLY A 235 0.71 8.29 0.14
N PRO A 236 1.31 9.40 0.61
CA PRO A 236 1.22 10.70 -0.06
C PRO A 236 1.85 10.69 -1.46
N ASP A 237 2.81 9.81 -1.72
CA ASP A 237 3.40 9.63 -3.05
C ASP A 237 2.36 9.11 -4.07
N ASP A 238 1.42 8.26 -3.66
CA ASP A 238 0.32 7.80 -4.52
C ASP A 238 -0.70 8.91 -4.80
N ILE A 239 -1.02 9.71 -3.78
CA ILE A 239 -1.90 10.87 -3.93
C ILE A 239 -1.29 11.89 -4.90
N THR A 240 0.03 12.11 -4.79
CA THR A 240 0.78 12.99 -5.71
C THR A 240 0.80 12.42 -7.13
N ALA A 241 0.92 11.10 -7.29
CA ALA A 241 0.82 10.44 -8.59
C ALA A 241 -0.60 10.51 -9.19
N GLY A 242 -1.62 10.70 -8.35
CA GLY A 242 -3.02 10.79 -8.74
C GLY A 242 -3.69 9.44 -8.97
N GLU A 243 -3.04 8.34 -8.60
CA GLU A 243 -3.58 6.99 -8.70
C GLU A 243 -2.99 6.05 -7.64
N ILE A 244 -3.84 5.17 -7.11
CA ILE A 244 -3.42 3.98 -6.35
C ILE A 244 -3.85 2.77 -7.18
N THR A 245 -2.92 1.85 -7.47
CA THR A 245 -3.09 0.79 -8.48
C THR A 245 -3.29 -0.61 -7.89
N HIS A 246 -3.68 -0.69 -6.63
CA HIS A 246 -3.96 -1.92 -5.89
C HIS A 246 -5.13 -1.73 -4.91
N ALA A 247 -5.61 -2.83 -4.35
CA ALA A 247 -6.62 -2.83 -3.30
C ALA A 247 -6.02 -2.32 -1.98
N LEU A 248 -6.82 -1.58 -1.23
CA LEU A 248 -6.41 -1.06 0.09
C LEU A 248 -6.68 -2.11 1.17
N ARG A 249 -5.88 -2.14 2.24
CA ARG A 249 -6.27 -2.91 3.43
C ARG A 249 -7.28 -2.11 4.22
N PHE A 250 -8.25 -2.81 4.79
CA PHE A 250 -9.07 -2.26 5.86
C PHE A 250 -9.18 -3.25 6.99
N ILE A 251 -9.47 -2.73 8.18
CA ILE A 251 -9.56 -3.49 9.42
C ILE A 251 -10.89 -3.20 10.12
N LEU A 252 -11.35 -4.14 10.94
CA LEU A 252 -12.59 -4.04 11.70
C LEU A 252 -12.38 -4.51 13.14
N PRO A 253 -13.20 -4.08 14.10
CA PRO A 253 -13.21 -4.72 15.42
C PRO A 253 -13.48 -6.22 15.27
N ASN A 254 -12.82 -7.05 16.08
CA ASN A 254 -12.91 -8.51 15.97
C ASN A 254 -14.36 -9.04 16.10
N GLU A 255 -15.19 -8.35 16.90
CA GLU A 255 -16.62 -8.63 17.06
C GLU A 255 -17.47 -8.30 15.83
N ASN A 256 -16.92 -7.63 14.83
CA ASN A 256 -17.57 -7.29 13.57
C ASN A 256 -17.08 -8.15 12.39
N MET A 257 -16.23 -9.15 12.66
CA MET A 257 -15.68 -10.08 11.66
C MET A 257 -16.21 -11.49 11.87
N ARG A 258 -16.58 -12.17 10.78
CA ARG A 258 -17.18 -13.50 10.80
C ARG A 258 -16.27 -14.49 11.52
N GLU A 259 -16.81 -15.16 12.54
CA GLU A 259 -16.04 -16.06 13.40
C GLU A 259 -15.35 -17.16 12.59
N ARG A 260 -14.01 -17.14 12.62
CA ARG A 260 -13.13 -18.20 12.10
C ARG A 260 -13.36 -18.54 10.63
N ILE A 261 -13.78 -17.59 9.81
CA ILE A 261 -13.94 -17.76 8.36
C ILE A 261 -13.02 -16.81 7.61
N TYR A 262 -12.36 -17.34 6.58
CA TYR A 262 -11.64 -16.54 5.59
C TYR A 262 -12.02 -16.93 4.17
N VAL A 263 -11.74 -16.01 3.24
CA VAL A 263 -11.92 -16.17 1.79
C VAL A 263 -10.68 -15.64 1.08
N ARG A 264 -10.44 -16.07 -0.16
CA ARG A 264 -9.25 -15.62 -0.91
C ARG A 264 -9.33 -14.10 -1.18
N PRO A 265 -8.19 -13.38 -1.13
CA PRO A 265 -6.82 -13.89 -1.09
C PRO A 265 -6.28 -14.22 0.30
N ALA A 266 -7.03 -14.00 1.38
CA ALA A 266 -6.58 -14.40 2.71
C ALA A 266 -6.34 -15.91 2.78
N THR A 267 -5.41 -16.30 3.64
CA THR A 267 -5.04 -17.70 3.89
C THR A 267 -5.35 -18.12 5.32
N HIS A 268 -5.78 -17.20 6.16
CA HIS A 268 -5.88 -17.37 7.61
C HIS A 268 -7.02 -16.53 8.20
N SER A 269 -7.52 -16.99 9.35
CA SER A 269 -8.44 -16.26 10.23
C SER A 269 -7.98 -16.46 11.67
N THR A 270 -8.51 -15.70 12.64
CA THR A 270 -8.09 -15.82 14.04
C THR A 270 -9.21 -16.31 14.95
N GLY A 271 -8.81 -16.85 16.10
CA GLY A 271 -9.73 -17.20 17.19
C GLY A 271 -10.37 -16.01 17.91
N SER A 272 -9.94 -14.78 17.58
CA SER A 272 -10.45 -13.54 18.18
C SER A 272 -11.73 -13.04 17.51
N THR A 273 -11.93 -13.37 16.23
CA THR A 273 -13.17 -13.08 15.48
C THR A 273 -14.39 -13.73 16.14
N SER A 274 -15.53 -13.04 16.19
CA SER A 274 -16.70 -13.54 16.95
C SER A 274 -18.08 -13.19 16.37
N ALA A 275 -18.14 -12.59 15.18
CA ALA A 275 -19.41 -12.23 14.57
C ALA A 275 -20.10 -13.41 13.87
N GLY A 276 -21.42 -13.28 13.67
CA GLY A 276 -22.25 -14.27 12.97
C GLY A 276 -22.06 -14.29 11.44
N ALA A 277 -22.88 -15.11 10.78
CA ALA A 277 -22.77 -15.38 9.34
C ALA A 277 -22.98 -14.16 8.44
N ASP A 278 -23.67 -13.11 8.90
CA ASP A 278 -23.88 -11.89 8.10
C ASP A 278 -22.68 -10.95 8.14
N ALA A 279 -21.69 -11.16 9.00
CA ALA A 279 -20.47 -10.36 9.03
C ALA A 279 -19.52 -10.72 7.87
N PRO A 280 -18.62 -9.82 7.44
CA PRO A 280 -17.60 -10.16 6.46
C PRO A 280 -16.55 -11.13 7.06
N PRO A 281 -16.11 -12.16 6.31
CA PRO A 281 -14.95 -12.98 6.67
C PRO A 281 -13.63 -12.27 6.34
N TYR A 282 -12.51 -12.69 6.95
CA TYR A 282 -11.18 -12.25 6.54
C TYR A 282 -10.96 -12.48 5.03
N GLY A 283 -10.28 -11.55 4.37
CA GLY A 283 -10.08 -11.53 2.93
C GLY A 283 -11.27 -11.01 2.12
N ALA A 284 -12.41 -10.70 2.76
CA ALA A 284 -13.56 -10.14 2.05
C ALA A 284 -13.18 -8.85 1.33
N ARG A 285 -13.59 -8.77 0.06
CA ARG A 285 -13.28 -7.64 -0.81
C ARG A 285 -14.51 -6.77 -1.04
N LEU A 286 -14.46 -5.54 -0.54
CA LEU A 286 -15.50 -4.54 -0.76
C LEU A 286 -15.02 -3.55 -1.83
N ARG A 287 -15.92 -3.05 -2.67
CA ARG A 287 -15.63 -1.95 -3.60
C ARG A 287 -16.60 -0.82 -3.39
N LEU A 288 -16.12 0.41 -3.56
CA LEU A 288 -16.99 1.58 -3.62
C LEU A 288 -17.82 1.50 -4.91
N ARG A 289 -19.12 1.82 -4.83
CA ARG A 289 -20.02 1.78 -5.97
C ARG A 289 -19.59 2.77 -7.06
N ALA A 290 -19.85 2.40 -8.31
CA ALA A 290 -19.52 3.23 -9.46
C ALA A 290 -20.35 4.54 -9.52
N ASP A 291 -21.50 4.59 -8.83
CA ASP A 291 -22.40 5.74 -8.79
C ASP A 291 -22.20 6.66 -7.57
N PHE A 292 -21.22 6.38 -6.71
CA PHE A 292 -20.83 7.28 -5.63
C PHE A 292 -20.36 8.63 -6.19
N ASP A 293 -20.87 9.73 -5.63
CA ASP A 293 -20.51 11.09 -6.06
C ASP A 293 -19.17 11.53 -5.48
N LEU A 294 -18.10 11.32 -6.26
CA LEU A 294 -16.74 11.73 -5.93
C LEU A 294 -16.62 13.25 -5.66
N GLN A 295 -17.53 14.09 -6.16
CA GLN A 295 -17.45 15.54 -5.95
C GLN A 295 -17.75 15.96 -4.50
N THR A 296 -18.27 15.05 -3.68
CA THR A 296 -18.45 15.24 -2.24
C THR A 296 -17.13 15.18 -1.47
N LEU A 297 -16.09 14.58 -2.07
CA LEU A 297 -14.77 14.42 -1.47
C LEU A 297 -13.80 15.51 -1.95
N ASN A 298 -12.80 15.81 -1.12
CA ASN A 298 -11.70 16.66 -1.54
C ASN A 298 -10.82 15.96 -2.61
N PRO A 299 -9.98 16.70 -3.37
CA PRO A 299 -9.21 16.10 -4.46
C PRO A 299 -8.30 14.93 -4.07
N ALA A 300 -7.70 14.95 -2.88
CA ALA A 300 -6.84 13.86 -2.40
C ALA A 300 -7.67 12.61 -2.06
N ALA A 301 -8.78 12.77 -1.35
CA ALA A 301 -9.72 11.70 -1.04
C ALA A 301 -10.37 11.10 -2.30
N GLN A 302 -10.55 11.89 -3.37
CA GLN A 302 -11.01 11.37 -4.67
C GLN A 302 -10.06 10.32 -5.26
N VAL A 303 -8.74 10.48 -5.10
CA VAL A 303 -7.75 9.47 -5.55
C VAL A 303 -7.98 8.14 -4.82
N VAL A 304 -8.17 8.20 -3.50
CA VAL A 304 -8.47 7.02 -2.67
C VAL A 304 -9.80 6.40 -3.06
N ALA A 305 -10.86 7.18 -3.22
CA ALA A 305 -12.18 6.70 -3.62
C ALA A 305 -12.18 6.05 -5.01
N VAL A 306 -11.41 6.59 -5.97
CA VAL A 306 -11.22 5.95 -7.28
C VAL A 306 -10.50 4.61 -7.14
N ALA A 307 -9.54 4.48 -6.23
CA ALA A 307 -8.90 3.20 -5.93
C ALA A 307 -9.90 2.20 -5.32
N LEU A 308 -10.74 2.65 -4.38
CA LEU A 308 -11.83 1.85 -3.81
C LEU A 308 -12.88 1.42 -4.85
N GLN A 309 -13.14 2.22 -5.89
CA GLN A 309 -14.00 1.80 -7.00
C GLN A 309 -13.32 0.75 -7.90
N ARG A 310 -12.04 0.99 -8.25
CA ARG A 310 -11.32 0.19 -9.24
C ARG A 310 -10.79 -1.12 -8.68
N TYR A 311 -10.20 -1.08 -7.49
CA TYR A 311 -9.53 -2.21 -6.84
C TYR A 311 -10.19 -2.59 -5.52
N GLY A 312 -11.01 -1.72 -4.92
CA GLY A 312 -11.66 -2.03 -3.66
C GLY A 312 -10.69 -2.08 -2.48
N MET A 313 -11.17 -2.69 -1.40
CA MET A 313 -10.45 -2.88 -0.15
C MET A 313 -10.64 -4.31 0.35
N ILE A 314 -9.63 -4.86 1.02
CA ILE A 314 -9.57 -6.24 1.49
C ILE A 314 -9.48 -6.25 3.02
N LEU A 315 -10.36 -7.03 3.66
CA LEU A 315 -10.37 -7.16 5.12
C LEU A 315 -9.16 -7.98 5.56
N SER A 316 -8.23 -7.35 6.25
CA SER A 316 -6.87 -7.89 6.45
C SER A 316 -6.56 -8.14 7.93
N ASP A 317 -7.05 -7.30 8.84
CA ASP A 317 -6.77 -7.44 10.27
C ASP A 317 -7.91 -6.98 11.18
N GLY A 318 -7.75 -7.23 12.47
CA GLY A 318 -8.54 -6.66 13.55
C GLY A 318 -8.01 -5.31 13.99
N GLY A 319 -8.90 -4.34 14.18
CA GLY A 319 -8.53 -3.03 14.71
C GLY A 319 -9.70 -2.05 14.75
N ASN A 320 -9.40 -0.78 15.05
CA ASN A 320 -10.44 0.19 15.37
C ASN A 320 -10.63 1.29 14.32
N LEU A 321 -9.60 1.66 13.56
CA LEU A 321 -9.70 2.67 12.51
C LEU A 321 -9.76 1.95 11.17
N THR A 322 -10.76 2.26 10.34
CA THR A 322 -11.08 1.46 9.15
C THR A 322 -9.87 1.31 8.22
N PHE A 323 -9.15 2.40 7.96
CA PHE A 323 -7.97 2.39 7.10
C PHE A 323 -6.70 2.60 7.91
N THR A 324 -5.66 1.90 7.50
CA THR A 324 -4.28 2.24 7.84
C THR A 324 -3.60 2.72 6.56
N ALA A 325 -2.72 3.70 6.67
CA ALA A 325 -1.92 4.23 5.58
C ALA A 325 -0.45 4.30 6.00
N LEU A 326 0.41 4.72 5.08
CA LEU A 326 1.81 4.93 5.41
C LEU A 326 2.00 6.10 6.36
N ASN A 327 2.92 5.95 7.32
CA ASN A 327 3.57 7.11 7.90
C ASN A 327 4.47 7.76 6.84
N ASP A 328 4.41 9.09 6.71
CA ASP A 328 5.07 9.80 5.60
C ASP A 328 6.57 10.08 5.82
N ARG A 329 7.14 9.73 6.98
CA ARG A 329 8.54 9.98 7.35
C ARG A 329 9.59 9.45 6.35
N PHE A 330 9.27 8.36 5.65
CA PHE A 330 10.17 7.72 4.69
C PHE A 330 9.64 7.79 3.25
N THR A 331 8.68 8.69 3.00
CA THR A 331 8.10 8.95 1.67
C THR A 331 8.68 10.22 1.04
N THR A 332 8.38 10.48 -0.23
CA THR A 332 8.92 11.65 -0.95
C THR A 332 8.12 12.92 -0.66
N ASN A 333 6.80 12.80 -0.57
CA ASN A 333 5.86 13.87 -0.25
C ASN A 333 5.27 13.64 1.15
N THR A 334 4.65 14.64 1.75
CA THR A 334 3.99 14.52 3.07
C THR A 334 2.48 14.55 2.96
N TRP A 335 1.78 14.05 3.97
CA TRP A 335 0.32 14.14 4.06
C TRP A 335 -0.17 15.59 4.05
N ALA A 336 0.57 16.48 4.74
CA ALA A 336 0.30 17.91 4.76
C ALA A 336 0.40 18.57 3.37
N GLU A 337 1.37 18.15 2.54
CA GLU A 337 1.53 18.68 1.18
C GLU A 337 0.42 18.23 0.23
N VAL A 338 -0.03 16.98 0.35
CA VAL A 338 -1.06 16.41 -0.54
C VAL A 338 -2.49 16.74 -0.09
N GLY A 339 -2.67 17.17 1.16
CA GLY A 339 -3.95 17.62 1.68
C GLY A 339 -4.96 16.51 1.92
N LEU A 340 -4.49 15.31 2.29
CA LEU A 340 -5.34 14.24 2.84
C LEU A 340 -5.19 14.24 4.36
N GLY A 341 -6.30 14.32 5.07
CA GLY A 341 -6.39 14.20 6.52
C GLY A 341 -7.10 12.93 6.98
N PRO A 342 -7.00 12.60 8.28
CA PRO A 342 -7.48 11.32 8.83
C PRO A 342 -9.01 11.18 8.82
N ASN A 343 -9.74 12.28 8.58
CA ASN A 343 -11.20 12.34 8.58
C ASN A 343 -11.80 12.51 7.17
N ASP A 344 -10.98 12.62 6.12
CA ASP A 344 -11.45 13.03 4.79
C ASP A 344 -12.28 11.98 4.05
N LEU A 345 -12.32 10.75 4.58
CA LEU A 345 -13.17 9.66 4.09
C LEU A 345 -14.38 9.39 5.01
N MET A 346 -14.56 10.11 6.11
CA MET A 346 -15.71 9.93 7.03
C MET A 346 -17.07 10.28 6.40
N GLY A 347 -17.09 10.86 5.19
CA GLY A 347 -18.30 11.07 4.42
C GLY A 347 -18.79 9.83 3.67
N LEU A 348 -18.00 8.75 3.65
CA LEU A 348 -18.43 7.45 3.11
C LEU A 348 -19.34 6.73 4.11
N GLU A 349 -20.25 5.93 3.59
CA GLU A 349 -21.10 5.01 4.35
C GLU A 349 -20.91 3.57 3.85
N TRP A 350 -21.17 2.56 4.69
CA TRP A 350 -21.13 1.16 4.24
C TRP A 350 -22.08 0.90 3.06
N THR A 351 -23.21 1.61 2.99
CA THR A 351 -24.18 1.59 1.89
C THR A 351 -23.63 2.08 0.55
N ASP A 352 -22.50 2.80 0.56
CA ASP A 352 -21.77 3.19 -0.65
C ASP A 352 -20.91 2.05 -1.22
N PHE A 353 -20.80 0.93 -0.50
CA PHE A 353 -19.99 -0.22 -0.89
C PHE A 353 -20.84 -1.42 -1.31
N GLU A 354 -20.17 -2.31 -2.04
CA GLU A 354 -20.69 -3.62 -2.44
C GLU A 354 -19.61 -4.68 -2.17
N VAL A 355 -20.01 -5.91 -1.89
CA VAL A 355 -19.09 -7.03 -1.69
C VAL A 355 -18.89 -7.76 -3.01
N VAL A 356 -17.64 -7.80 -3.47
CA VAL A 356 -17.24 -8.57 -4.65
C VAL A 356 -17.34 -10.06 -4.34
N GLU A 357 -17.67 -10.89 -5.33
CA GLU A 357 -17.74 -12.35 -5.22
C GLU A 357 -16.60 -12.93 -4.38
N LEU A 358 -16.94 -13.57 -3.25
CA LEU A 358 -15.97 -14.05 -2.27
C LEU A 358 -15.51 -15.49 -2.56
N GLY A 359 -16.26 -16.24 -3.37
CA GLY A 359 -15.93 -17.64 -3.67
C GLY A 359 -16.09 -18.57 -2.47
N GLU A 360 -15.16 -19.52 -2.33
CA GLU A 360 -15.20 -20.52 -1.25
C GLU A 360 -14.88 -19.89 0.11
N ARG A 361 -15.69 -20.22 1.12
CA ARG A 361 -15.48 -19.85 2.52
C ARG A 361 -14.76 -21.00 3.22
N PHE A 362 -13.57 -20.71 3.71
CA PHE A 362 -12.74 -21.67 4.43
C PHE A 362 -12.91 -21.48 5.93
N ALA A 363 -13.09 -22.60 6.65
CA ALA A 363 -13.12 -22.59 8.10
C ALA A 363 -11.68 -22.66 8.64
N TRP A 364 -11.37 -21.77 9.58
CA TRP A 364 -10.15 -21.84 10.38
C TRP A 364 -10.47 -22.53 11.70
N ASP A 365 -10.33 -23.85 11.71
CA ASP A 365 -10.60 -24.72 12.86
C ASP A 365 -9.36 -25.48 13.30
N ASP A 366 -9.52 -26.42 14.25
CA ASP A 366 -8.43 -27.26 14.77
C ASP A 366 -7.74 -28.13 13.68
N ASN A 367 -8.32 -28.24 12.48
CA ASN A 367 -7.73 -28.95 11.35
C ASN A 367 -6.97 -28.01 10.39
N CYS A 368 -7.10 -26.70 10.55
CA CYS A 368 -6.42 -25.69 9.74
C CYS A 368 -4.99 -25.49 10.26
N ASN A 369 -4.09 -26.38 9.85
CA ASN A 369 -2.69 -26.32 10.24
C ASN A 369 -1.85 -25.66 9.15
N CYS A 370 -1.03 -24.69 9.53
CA CYS A 370 -0.03 -24.11 8.64
C CYS A 370 0.98 -25.18 8.18
N GLU A 371 1.02 -25.46 6.87
CA GLU A 371 1.99 -26.38 6.27
C GLU A 371 2.90 -25.63 5.29
N ARG A 372 4.10 -25.28 5.74
CA ARG A 372 5.15 -24.65 4.94
C ARG A 372 6.54 -24.95 5.47
N THR A 373 7.56 -24.60 4.69
CA THR A 373 8.94 -24.51 5.17
C THR A 373 9.27 -23.04 5.42
N PRO A 374 9.53 -22.63 6.68
CA PRO A 374 9.96 -21.26 6.98
C PRO A 374 11.28 -20.91 6.27
N LEU A 375 11.38 -19.67 5.82
CA LEU A 375 12.62 -19.10 5.32
C LEU A 375 13.55 -18.80 6.49
N THR A 376 14.79 -19.25 6.37
CA THR A 376 15.83 -19.08 7.40
C THR A 376 17.02 -18.25 6.88
N ASN A 377 16.96 -17.78 5.62
CA ASN A 377 18.04 -17.04 4.94
C ASN A 377 17.59 -16.03 3.87
#